data_AF-A0A0D7A4U7-F1
#
_entry.id   AF-A0A0D7A4U7-F1
#
_cell.length_a   1.000
_cell.length_b   1.000
_cell.length_c   1.000
_cell.angle_alpha   90.00
_cell.angle_beta   90.00
_cell.angle_gamma   90.00
#
_symmetry.space_group_name_H-M   'P 1'
#
loop_
_entity.id
_entity.type
_entity.pdbx_description
1 polymer ?
#
loop_
_entity_poly.entity_id
_entity_poly.type
_entity_poly.pdbx_seq_one_letter_code
_entity_poly.pdbx_strand_id
1 'polypeptide(L)'
;MGYEVALFPLILFSELAIANDTTGYDSDPYLKYRPPFARSLPVQILLTGIVLTLVAVLFIHLVFTATYHWSLAPVNYVLQLAGVVTLLISLTATIHVVFSSNMTESTEWPYMLSYIAVNVPPVDTEENGWTLAERATWLVMNALTSSLIQITHIHFLTLLYPSRLEARLILALLAPLAVLAAIMQLIPINSTDQVSSFASAVRNVCNATLSIIFTISLFLWGFLVNRKQAWRMDGGTAAFGCAALTLALISTALTILYVPREEEYIWLPGLIWAVILWQSFLG
;
A
#
# COMPACT_ATOMS: atom_id res chain seq x y z
N MET A 1 45.92 41.43 40.44
CA MET A 1 45.66 42.14 39.17
C MET A 1 46.13 41.24 38.04
N GLY A 2 45.23 40.67 37.22
CA GLY A 2 45.68 39.79 36.13
C GLY A 2 44.64 38.91 35.42
N TYR A 3 43.35 39.25 35.43
CA TYR A 3 42.31 38.43 34.76
C TYR A 3 41.36 39.21 33.85
N GLU A 4 41.77 40.36 33.30
CA GLU A 4 40.90 41.15 32.39
C GLU A 4 41.37 41.24 30.93
N VAL A 5 42.50 40.62 30.56
CA VAL A 5 43.06 40.81 29.20
C VAL A 5 42.68 39.68 28.21
N ALA A 6 42.07 38.58 28.68
CA ALA A 6 41.79 37.41 27.83
C ALA A 6 40.40 37.40 27.16
N LEU A 7 39.49 38.30 27.52
CA LEU A 7 38.12 38.34 26.96
C LEU A 7 37.99 39.26 25.73
N PHE A 8 38.91 40.20 25.54
CA PHE A 8 38.85 41.15 24.42
C PHE A 8 39.08 40.54 23.03
N PRO A 9 40.00 39.57 22.81
CA PRO A 9 40.19 39.01 21.47
C PRO A 9 39.05 38.06 21.07
N LEU A 10 38.35 37.45 22.04
CA LEU A 10 37.29 36.47 21.76
C LEU A 10 35.99 37.14 21.30
N ILE A 11 35.70 38.36 21.78
CA ILE A 11 34.55 39.17 21.36
C ILE A 11 34.81 39.76 19.96
N LEU A 12 36.03 40.21 19.67
CA LEU A 12 36.42 40.71 18.35
C LEU A 12 36.40 39.62 17.25
N PHE A 13 36.75 38.36 17.59
CA PHE A 13 36.60 37.23 16.66
C PHE A 13 35.13 36.84 16.44
N SER A 14 34.23 37.02 17.43
CA SER A 14 32.80 36.81 17.22
C SER A 14 32.15 37.90 16.35
N GLU A 15 32.58 39.16 16.46
CA GLU A 15 32.05 40.25 15.63
C GLU A 15 32.56 40.19 14.18
N LEU A 16 33.81 39.75 13.96
CA LEU A 16 34.35 39.54 12.59
C LEU A 16 33.75 38.32 11.88
N ALA A 17 33.25 37.31 12.62
CA ALA A 17 32.54 36.17 12.03
C ALA A 17 31.08 36.48 11.65
N ILE A 18 30.50 37.58 12.16
CA ILE A 18 29.13 38.01 11.84
C ILE A 18 29.12 38.92 10.59
N ALA A 19 30.28 39.41 10.14
CA ALA A 19 30.38 40.37 9.06
C ALA A 19 30.45 39.76 7.64
N ASN A 20 30.24 38.45 7.45
CA ASN A 20 30.42 37.83 6.14
C ASN A 20 29.49 36.63 5.87
N ASP A 21 28.18 36.89 5.75
CA ASP A 21 27.31 36.37 4.67
C ASP A 21 25.85 36.82 4.91
N THR A 22 25.52 38.04 4.49
CA THR A 22 24.11 38.49 4.40
C THR A 22 23.45 38.08 3.08
N THR A 23 24.05 37.16 2.32
CA THR A 23 23.41 36.50 1.17
C THR A 23 22.61 35.25 1.58
N GLY A 24 22.13 35.19 2.82
CA GLY A 24 21.14 34.21 3.23
C GLY A 24 19.81 34.50 2.53
N TYR A 25 19.31 33.55 1.73
CA TYR A 25 17.98 33.67 1.15
C TYR A 25 16.91 33.78 2.26
N ASP A 26 15.94 34.69 2.12
CA ASP A 26 14.80 34.86 3.06
C ASP A 26 13.98 33.58 3.29
N SER A 27 14.12 32.62 2.37
CA SER A 27 13.56 31.28 2.47
C SER A 27 14.53 30.28 1.85
N ASP A 28 14.60 29.08 2.41
CA ASP A 28 15.41 28.01 1.84
C ASP A 28 14.86 27.65 0.44
N PRO A 29 15.61 27.93 -0.65
CA PRO A 29 15.14 27.74 -2.01
C PRO A 29 14.95 26.25 -2.35
N TYR A 30 15.46 25.34 -1.54
CA TYR A 30 15.31 23.89 -1.71
C TYR A 30 13.98 23.37 -1.16
N LEU A 31 13.29 24.11 -0.28
CA LEU A 31 11.99 23.71 0.26
C LEU A 31 10.93 23.46 -0.82
N LYS A 32 11.02 24.16 -1.97
CA LYS A 32 10.08 23.97 -3.09
C LYS A 32 10.23 22.62 -3.80
N TYR A 33 11.37 21.96 -3.65
CA TYR A 33 11.63 20.63 -4.20
C TYR A 33 11.38 19.51 -3.19
N ARG A 34 10.99 19.86 -1.96
CA ARG A 34 10.70 18.87 -0.91
C ARG A 34 9.42 18.11 -1.27
N PRO A 35 9.45 16.77 -1.27
CA PRO A 35 8.24 15.97 -1.48
C PRO A 35 7.24 16.20 -0.35
N PRO A 36 5.94 15.93 -0.57
CA PRO A 36 4.94 16.08 0.49
C PRO A 36 5.28 15.20 1.69
N PHE A 37 4.89 15.65 2.90
CA PHE A 37 5.17 14.93 4.15
C PHE A 37 4.64 13.49 4.17
N ALA A 38 3.62 13.18 3.36
CA ALA A 38 3.09 11.83 3.19
C ALA A 38 4.11 10.83 2.59
N ARG A 39 5.13 11.33 1.88
CA ARG A 39 6.27 10.58 1.34
C ARG A 39 7.47 10.60 2.29
N SER A 40 7.26 10.88 3.58
CA SER A 40 8.37 10.88 4.54
C SER A 40 8.66 9.50 5.11
N LEU A 41 9.93 9.23 5.43
CA LEU A 41 10.38 7.95 5.98
C LEU A 41 9.69 7.57 7.30
N PRO A 42 9.49 8.48 8.29
CA PRO A 42 8.73 8.15 9.50
C PRO A 42 7.28 7.75 9.20
N VAL A 43 6.63 8.42 8.23
CA VAL A 43 5.27 8.10 7.80
C VAL A 43 5.24 6.73 7.11
N GLN A 44 6.21 6.43 6.25
CA GLN A 44 6.35 5.13 5.61
C GLN A 44 6.48 4.00 6.65
N ILE A 45 7.38 4.15 7.63
CA ILE A 45 7.59 3.16 8.69
C ILE A 45 6.31 2.96 9.51
N LEU A 46 5.69 4.06 9.95
CA LEU A 46 4.47 4.02 10.76
C LEU A 46 3.33 3.31 10.03
N LEU A 47 3.04 3.72 8.79
CA LEU A 47 1.90 3.20 8.04
C LEU A 47 2.16 1.77 7.56
N THR A 48 3.38 1.44 7.13
CA THR A 48 3.72 0.05 6.77
C THR A 48 3.62 -0.86 8.00
N GLY A 49 4.01 -0.38 9.19
CA GLY A 49 3.82 -1.09 10.46
C GLY A 49 2.35 -1.31 10.82
N ILE A 50 1.49 -0.30 10.62
CA ILE A 50 0.03 -0.43 10.81
C ILE A 50 -0.56 -1.44 9.83
N VAL A 51 -0.16 -1.40 8.55
CA VAL A 51 -0.64 -2.35 7.56
C VAL A 51 -0.16 -3.77 7.91
N LEU A 52 1.09 -3.95 8.33
CA LEU A 52 1.61 -5.24 8.77
C LEU A 52 0.79 -5.80 9.93
N THR A 53 0.47 -4.99 10.94
CA THR A 53 -0.33 -5.45 12.09
C THR A 53 -1.75 -5.81 11.68
N LEU A 54 -2.40 -5.02 10.81
CA LEU A 54 -3.72 -5.33 10.27
C LEU A 54 -3.75 -6.67 9.53
N VAL A 55 -2.75 -6.93 8.70
CA VAL A 55 -2.68 -8.19 7.92
C VAL A 55 -2.30 -9.37 8.84
N ALA A 56 -1.43 -9.17 9.83
CA ALA A 56 -1.07 -10.20 10.80
C ALA A 56 -2.27 -10.60 11.67
N VAL A 57 -3.05 -9.63 12.13
CA VAL A 57 -4.30 -9.89 12.86
C VAL A 57 -5.29 -10.65 11.97
N LEU A 58 -5.44 -10.26 10.70
CA LEU A 58 -6.30 -10.97 9.76
C LEU A 58 -5.86 -12.43 9.55
N PHE A 59 -4.56 -12.66 9.40
CA PHE A 59 -3.99 -14.01 9.30
C PHE A 59 -4.35 -14.87 10.50
N ILE A 60 -4.18 -14.33 11.71
CA ILE A 60 -4.54 -15.01 12.96
C ILE A 60 -6.04 -15.35 12.98
N HIS A 61 -6.91 -14.41 12.58
CA HIS A 61 -8.35 -14.67 12.49
C HIS A 61 -8.68 -15.79 11.49
N LEU A 62 -8.06 -15.81 10.31
CA LEU A 62 -8.27 -16.85 9.30
C LEU A 62 -7.81 -18.23 9.76
N VAL A 63 -6.73 -18.31 10.54
CA VAL A 63 -6.25 -19.58 11.11
C VAL A 63 -7.20 -20.07 12.21
N PHE A 64 -7.63 -19.18 13.12
CA PHE A 64 -8.55 -19.59 14.20
C PHE A 64 -9.96 -19.93 13.71
N THR A 65 -10.42 -19.30 12.61
CA THR A 65 -11.73 -19.55 12.02
C THR A 65 -11.68 -20.51 10.83
N ALA A 66 -10.56 -21.22 10.64
CA ALA A 66 -10.33 -22.12 9.52
C ALA A 66 -11.41 -23.18 9.37
N THR A 67 -11.83 -23.80 10.49
CA THR A 67 -12.85 -24.85 10.49
C THR A 67 -14.19 -24.37 9.94
N TYR A 68 -14.56 -23.11 10.23
CA TYR A 68 -15.78 -22.50 9.74
C TYR A 68 -15.68 -22.18 8.24
N HIS A 69 -14.69 -21.38 7.85
CA HIS A 69 -14.56 -20.87 6.48
C HIS A 69 -14.23 -21.97 5.46
N TRP A 70 -13.42 -22.97 5.85
CA TRP A 70 -13.12 -24.12 4.99
C TRP A 70 -14.37 -24.92 4.63
N SER A 71 -15.28 -25.11 5.60
CA SER A 71 -16.51 -25.86 5.38
C SER A 71 -17.53 -25.12 4.49
N LEU A 72 -17.51 -23.78 4.53
CA LEU A 72 -18.45 -22.94 3.80
C LEU A 72 -18.00 -22.69 2.35
N ALA A 73 -16.74 -22.28 2.16
CA ALA A 73 -16.22 -21.87 0.86
C ALA A 73 -14.71 -22.18 0.77
N PRO A 74 -14.31 -23.43 0.50
CA PRO A 74 -12.92 -23.87 0.59
C PRO A 74 -11.99 -23.14 -0.40
N VAL A 75 -12.49 -22.85 -1.61
CA VAL A 75 -11.71 -22.15 -2.64
C VAL A 75 -11.44 -20.70 -2.23
N ASN A 76 -12.47 -19.98 -1.77
CA ASN A 76 -12.32 -18.61 -1.29
C ASN A 76 -11.37 -18.55 -0.09
N TYR A 77 -11.50 -19.50 0.84
CA TYR A 77 -10.61 -19.58 1.99
C TYR A 77 -9.14 -19.76 1.61
N VAL A 78 -8.83 -20.67 0.68
CA VAL A 78 -7.44 -20.89 0.22
C VAL A 78 -6.91 -19.66 -0.51
N LEU A 79 -7.72 -19.03 -1.38
CA LEU A 79 -7.33 -17.80 -2.09
C LEU A 79 -7.05 -16.65 -1.11
N GLN A 80 -7.91 -16.47 -0.11
CA GLN A 80 -7.77 -15.43 0.90
C GLN A 80 -6.55 -15.68 1.78
N LEU A 81 -6.33 -16.93 2.22
CA LEU A 81 -5.15 -17.31 2.99
C LEU A 81 -3.87 -17.07 2.19
N ALA A 82 -3.86 -17.46 0.90
CA ALA A 82 -2.73 -17.21 0.01
C ALA A 82 -2.46 -15.71 -0.15
N GLY A 83 -3.49 -14.90 -0.40
CA GLY A 83 -3.38 -13.45 -0.54
C GLY A 83 -2.85 -12.77 0.73
N VAL A 84 -3.31 -13.20 1.91
CA VAL A 84 -2.82 -12.71 3.20
C VAL A 84 -1.36 -13.11 3.42
N VAL A 85 -0.97 -14.36 3.15
CA VAL A 85 0.41 -14.82 3.30
C VAL A 85 1.36 -14.09 2.36
N THR A 86 1.00 -13.94 1.07
CA THR A 86 1.84 -13.21 0.12
C THR A 86 1.98 -11.73 0.49
N LEU A 87 0.90 -11.11 0.99
CA LEU A 87 0.95 -9.73 1.47
C LEU A 87 1.82 -9.58 2.72
N LEU A 88 1.76 -10.53 3.66
CA LEU A 88 2.66 -10.55 4.82
C LEU A 88 4.12 -10.63 4.40
N ILE A 89 4.46 -11.57 3.50
CA ILE A 89 5.83 -11.72 2.98
C ILE A 89 6.28 -10.40 2.33
N SER A 90 5.43 -9.79 1.50
CA SER A 90 5.73 -8.52 0.86
C SER A 90 5.96 -7.39 1.86
N LEU A 91 5.13 -7.25 2.89
CA LEU A 91 5.24 -6.19 3.90
C LEU A 91 6.47 -6.40 4.81
N THR A 92 6.77 -7.64 5.19
CA THR A 92 7.99 -7.98 5.94
C THR A 92 9.23 -7.64 5.12
N ALA A 93 9.24 -7.96 3.82
CA ALA A 93 10.33 -7.59 2.92
C ALA A 93 10.45 -6.06 2.77
N THR A 94 9.35 -5.32 2.60
CA THR A 94 9.37 -3.84 2.58
C THR A 94 10.01 -3.28 3.84
N ILE A 95 9.55 -3.70 5.02
CA ILE A 95 10.06 -3.19 6.30
C ILE A 95 11.54 -3.53 6.47
N HIS A 96 11.94 -4.75 6.11
CA HIS A 96 13.35 -5.15 6.16
C HIS A 96 14.23 -4.23 5.31
N VAL A 97 13.82 -3.91 4.08
CA VAL A 97 14.57 -3.03 3.18
C VAL A 97 14.64 -1.61 3.75
N VAL A 98 13.49 -1.05 4.17
CA VAL A 98 13.41 0.30 4.74
C VAL A 98 14.29 0.43 6.00
N PHE A 99 14.24 -0.56 6.90
CA PHE A 99 15.08 -0.56 8.10
C PHE A 99 16.55 -0.80 7.82
N SER A 100 16.89 -1.63 6.83
CA SER A 100 18.29 -1.86 6.44
C SER A 100 18.91 -0.58 5.85
N SER A 101 18.18 0.14 5.00
CA SER A 101 18.60 1.43 4.46
C SER A 101 18.77 2.47 5.57
N ASN A 102 17.79 2.59 6.47
CA ASN A 102 17.85 3.52 7.60
C ASN A 102 19.03 3.18 8.56
N MET A 103 19.28 1.91 8.84
CA MET A 103 20.42 1.49 9.67
C MET A 103 21.76 1.89 9.04
N THR A 104 21.89 1.71 7.72
CA THR A 104 23.10 2.09 6.98
C THR A 104 23.31 3.60 7.04
N GLU A 105 22.27 4.39 6.78
CA GLU A 105 22.33 5.86 6.85
C GLU A 105 22.64 6.35 8.28
N SER A 106 22.08 5.70 9.30
CA SER A 106 22.36 6.04 10.70
C SER A 106 23.80 5.81 11.13
N THR A 107 24.55 4.97 10.39
CA THR A 107 25.97 4.73 10.64
C THR A 107 26.84 5.89 10.13
N GLU A 108 26.42 6.53 9.04
CA GLU A 108 27.10 7.69 8.46
C GLU A 108 26.68 9.00 9.16
N TRP A 109 25.37 9.14 9.43
CA TRP A 109 24.77 10.31 10.05
C TRP A 109 24.04 9.94 11.36
N PRO A 110 24.80 9.72 12.46
CA PRO A 110 24.20 9.37 13.74
C PRO A 110 23.24 10.47 14.19
N TYR A 111 22.04 10.07 14.61
CA TYR A 111 20.93 10.94 15.04
C TYR A 111 20.15 11.68 13.94
N MET A 112 20.39 11.39 12.66
CA MET A 112 19.58 11.95 11.57
C MET A 112 18.72 10.87 10.91
N LEU A 113 17.42 11.14 10.74
CA LEU A 113 16.49 10.32 9.97
C LEU A 113 16.28 11.00 8.62
N SER A 114 16.39 10.24 7.53
CA SER A 114 16.07 10.75 6.20
C SER A 114 14.65 11.31 6.19
N TYR A 115 14.47 12.48 5.57
CA TYR A 115 13.14 13.00 5.34
C TYR A 115 12.40 12.16 4.30
N ILE A 116 13.08 11.59 3.31
CA ILE A 116 12.47 10.99 2.13
C ILE A 116 12.30 9.47 2.33
N ALA A 117 11.13 8.95 2.01
CA ALA A 117 10.83 7.52 2.04
C ALA A 117 11.76 6.73 1.10
N VAL A 118 12.10 5.50 1.50
CA VAL A 118 12.91 4.58 0.69
C VAL A 118 12.02 3.93 -0.37
N ASN A 119 12.40 4.05 -1.64
CA ASN A 119 11.73 3.37 -2.75
C ASN A 119 12.03 1.86 -2.68
N VAL A 120 11.01 1.02 -2.89
CA VAL A 120 11.15 -0.45 -2.95
C VAL A 120 10.52 -0.93 -4.27
N PRO A 121 11.32 -1.35 -5.27
CA PRO A 121 12.77 -1.55 -5.23
C PRO A 121 13.55 -0.20 -5.19
N PRO A 122 14.76 -0.16 -4.62
CA PRO A 122 15.61 1.02 -4.65
C PRO A 122 16.14 1.24 -6.07
N VAL A 123 15.70 2.33 -6.71
CA VAL A 123 16.12 2.72 -8.05
C VAL A 123 17.30 3.70 -8.00
N ASP A 124 17.45 4.42 -6.89
CA ASP A 124 18.27 5.65 -6.81
C ASP A 124 19.69 5.45 -6.25
N THR A 125 20.11 4.20 -5.98
CA THR A 125 21.45 3.90 -5.42
C THR A 125 22.32 3.25 -6.49
N GLU A 126 23.17 4.06 -7.14
CA GLU A 126 24.04 3.63 -8.26
C GLU A 126 25.10 2.59 -7.84
N GLU A 127 25.50 2.53 -6.56
CA GLU A 127 26.57 1.65 -6.10
C GLU A 127 26.09 0.32 -5.47
N ASN A 128 24.79 0.18 -5.14
CA ASN A 128 24.21 -1.02 -4.50
C ASN A 128 22.73 -1.24 -4.88
N GLY A 129 22.37 -0.94 -6.14
CA GLY A 129 21.03 -1.15 -6.64
C GLY A 129 20.67 -2.64 -6.74
N TRP A 130 19.38 -2.96 -6.57
CA TRP A 130 18.91 -4.34 -6.72
C TRP A 130 19.26 -4.91 -8.09
N THR A 131 19.70 -6.17 -8.11
CA THR A 131 19.92 -6.94 -9.33
C THR A 131 18.61 -7.10 -10.11
N LEU A 132 18.71 -7.35 -11.42
CA LEU A 132 17.54 -7.62 -12.27
C LEU A 132 16.68 -8.76 -11.68
N ALA A 133 17.31 -9.80 -11.13
CA ALA A 133 16.62 -10.92 -10.52
C ALA A 133 15.81 -10.51 -9.28
N GLU A 134 16.37 -9.67 -8.39
CA GLU A 134 15.68 -9.15 -7.20
C GLU A 134 14.51 -8.25 -7.60
N ARG A 135 14.72 -7.33 -8.55
CA ARG A 135 13.66 -6.46 -9.08
C ARG A 135 12.53 -7.27 -9.72
N ALA A 136 12.88 -8.24 -10.56
CA ALA A 136 11.90 -9.12 -11.20
C ALA A 136 11.12 -9.94 -10.16
N THR A 137 11.81 -10.52 -9.17
CA THR A 137 11.18 -11.28 -8.09
C THR A 137 10.19 -10.42 -7.30
N TRP A 138 10.55 -9.17 -7.01
CA TRP A 138 9.67 -8.23 -6.32
C TRP A 138 8.45 -7.83 -7.14
N LEU A 139 8.63 -7.53 -8.42
CA LEU A 139 7.52 -7.20 -9.32
C LEU A 139 6.58 -8.39 -9.48
N VAL A 140 7.12 -9.61 -9.58
CA VAL A 140 6.34 -10.87 -9.61
C VAL A 140 5.58 -11.06 -8.30
N MET A 141 6.22 -10.88 -7.14
CA MET A 141 5.56 -11.00 -5.84
C MET A 141 4.41 -10.00 -5.69
N ASN A 142 4.61 -8.75 -6.10
CA ASN A 142 3.57 -7.72 -6.07
C ASN A 142 2.44 -8.01 -7.04
N ALA A 143 2.76 -8.45 -8.27
CA ALA A 143 1.76 -8.85 -9.26
C ALA A 143 0.94 -10.05 -8.78
N LEU A 144 1.58 -11.05 -8.16
CA LEU A 144 0.90 -12.20 -7.56
C LEU A 144 0.03 -11.80 -6.38
N THR A 145 0.53 -10.94 -5.48
CA THR A 145 -0.23 -10.43 -4.33
C THR A 145 -1.47 -9.68 -4.80
N SER A 146 -1.32 -8.74 -5.73
CA SER A 146 -2.44 -8.02 -6.33
C SER A 146 -3.42 -8.98 -7.00
N SER A 147 -2.92 -9.96 -7.78
CA SER A 147 -3.77 -10.94 -8.48
C SER A 147 -4.57 -11.80 -7.52
N LEU A 148 -3.94 -12.36 -6.48
CA LEU A 148 -4.61 -13.19 -5.48
C LEU A 148 -5.72 -12.42 -4.77
N ILE A 149 -5.46 -11.16 -4.40
CA ILE A 149 -6.43 -10.30 -3.73
C ILE A 149 -7.62 -10.03 -4.66
N GLN A 150 -7.36 -9.62 -5.91
CA GLN A 150 -8.44 -9.35 -6.87
C GLN A 150 -9.25 -10.62 -7.20
N ILE A 151 -8.58 -11.76 -7.38
CA ILE A 151 -9.26 -13.05 -7.63
C ILE A 151 -10.11 -13.47 -6.44
N THR A 152 -9.63 -13.30 -5.20
CA THR A 152 -10.41 -13.57 -3.98
C THR A 152 -11.69 -12.73 -3.98
N HIS A 153 -11.58 -11.45 -4.30
CA HIS A 153 -12.71 -10.51 -4.31
C HIS A 153 -13.72 -10.83 -5.42
N ILE A 154 -13.24 -11.16 -6.61
CA ILE A 154 -14.08 -11.62 -7.72
C ILE A 154 -14.80 -12.91 -7.34
N HIS A 155 -14.07 -13.88 -6.78
CA HIS A 155 -14.65 -15.16 -6.38
C HIS A 155 -15.70 -14.97 -5.28
N PHE A 156 -15.43 -14.10 -4.31
CA PHE A 156 -16.41 -13.72 -3.29
C PHE A 156 -17.72 -13.20 -3.89
N LEU A 157 -17.67 -12.29 -4.88
CA LEU A 157 -18.89 -11.86 -5.59
C LEU A 157 -19.61 -13.01 -6.28
N THR A 158 -18.87 -13.94 -6.91
CA THR A 158 -19.49 -15.08 -7.59
C THR A 158 -20.23 -16.01 -6.63
N LEU A 159 -19.87 -16.02 -5.35
CA LEU A 159 -20.57 -16.78 -4.31
C LEU A 159 -21.82 -16.06 -3.79
N LEU A 160 -21.83 -14.72 -3.78
CA LEU A 160 -22.99 -13.94 -3.35
C LEU A 160 -24.17 -14.05 -4.32
N TYR A 161 -23.89 -14.05 -5.63
CA TYR A 161 -24.93 -14.11 -6.65
C TYR A 161 -25.38 -15.56 -6.91
N PRO A 162 -26.66 -15.89 -6.71
CA PRO A 162 -27.13 -17.27 -6.73
C PRO A 162 -27.18 -17.89 -8.13
N SER A 163 -27.23 -17.08 -9.20
CA SER A 163 -27.38 -17.60 -10.56
C SER A 163 -26.05 -17.85 -11.26
N ARG A 164 -25.97 -18.98 -11.99
CA ARG A 164 -24.77 -19.33 -12.77
C ARG A 164 -24.48 -18.35 -13.90
N LEU A 165 -25.50 -17.66 -14.42
CA LEU A 165 -25.33 -16.65 -15.46
C LEU A 165 -24.70 -15.37 -14.88
N GLU A 166 -25.15 -14.90 -13.72
CA GLU A 166 -24.54 -13.75 -13.04
C GLU A 166 -23.09 -14.04 -12.67
N ALA A 167 -22.80 -15.21 -12.08
CA ALA A 167 -21.44 -15.60 -11.74
C ALA A 167 -20.51 -15.63 -12.98
N ARG A 168 -20.99 -16.14 -14.11
CA ARG A 168 -20.23 -16.13 -15.39
C ARG A 168 -20.05 -14.72 -15.93
N LEU A 169 -21.06 -13.86 -15.83
CA LEU A 169 -20.98 -12.46 -16.25
C LEU A 169 -19.96 -11.69 -15.42
N ILE A 170 -19.97 -11.87 -14.09
CA ILE A 170 -19.00 -11.28 -13.17
C ILE A 170 -17.59 -11.73 -13.54
N LEU A 171 -17.36 -13.04 -13.75
CA LEU A 171 -16.06 -13.55 -14.17
C LEU A 171 -15.64 -13.01 -15.54
N ALA A 172 -16.54 -13.00 -16.53
CA ALA A 172 -16.25 -12.52 -17.87
C ALA A 172 -15.91 -11.01 -17.89
N LEU A 173 -16.47 -10.23 -16.97
CA LEU A 173 -16.22 -8.79 -16.87
C LEU A 173 -14.98 -8.48 -16.03
N LEU A 174 -14.85 -9.04 -14.83
CA LEU A 174 -13.81 -8.63 -13.87
C LEU A 174 -12.49 -9.38 -14.08
N ALA A 175 -12.51 -10.64 -14.53
CA ALA A 175 -11.26 -11.41 -14.67
C ALA A 175 -10.30 -10.80 -15.72
N PRO A 176 -10.74 -10.32 -16.90
CA PRO A 176 -9.84 -9.67 -17.85
C PRO A 176 -9.20 -8.40 -17.29
N LEU A 177 -9.92 -7.61 -16.50
CA LEU A 177 -9.38 -6.41 -15.84
C LEU A 177 -8.30 -6.77 -14.82
N ALA A 178 -8.51 -7.82 -14.03
CA ALA A 178 -7.54 -8.29 -13.05
C ALA A 178 -6.27 -8.83 -13.72
N VAL A 179 -6.43 -9.60 -14.81
CA VAL A 179 -5.30 -10.12 -15.60
C VAL A 179 -4.52 -8.96 -16.25
N LEU A 180 -5.21 -7.99 -16.82
CA LEU A 180 -4.55 -6.82 -17.42
C LEU A 180 -3.77 -6.02 -16.38
N ALA A 181 -4.34 -5.77 -15.21
CA ALA A 181 -3.65 -5.08 -14.11
C ALA A 181 -2.38 -5.83 -13.67
N ALA A 182 -2.47 -7.17 -13.56
CA ALA A 182 -1.33 -8.02 -13.20
C ALA A 182 -0.21 -7.98 -14.24
N ILE A 183 -0.55 -8.06 -15.54
CA ILE A 183 0.42 -7.97 -16.63
C ILE A 183 1.11 -6.60 -16.61
N MET A 184 0.34 -5.52 -16.45
CA MET A 184 0.89 -4.15 -16.39
C MET A 184 1.88 -3.97 -15.23
N GLN A 185 1.72 -4.71 -14.14
CA GLN A 185 2.63 -4.68 -13.00
C GLN A 185 3.99 -5.34 -13.28
N LEU A 186 4.10 -6.18 -14.31
CA LEU A 186 5.34 -6.84 -14.73
C LEU A 186 6.11 -6.07 -15.81
N ILE A 187 5.47 -5.12 -16.49
CA ILE A 187 6.10 -4.34 -17.57
C ILE A 187 7.39 -3.61 -17.12
N PRO A 188 7.46 -3.01 -15.91
CA PRO A 188 8.64 -2.26 -15.46
C PRO A 188 9.95 -3.05 -15.30
N ILE A 189 9.98 -4.37 -15.55
CA ILE A 189 11.18 -5.20 -15.39
C ILE A 189 12.36 -4.70 -16.23
N ASN A 190 12.10 -4.27 -17.48
CA ASN A 190 13.14 -3.83 -18.43
C ASN A 190 12.65 -2.70 -19.37
N SER A 191 11.66 -1.91 -18.97
CA SER A 191 11.06 -0.88 -19.81
C SER A 191 11.57 0.52 -19.51
N THR A 192 11.56 1.41 -20.51
CA THR A 192 11.83 2.85 -20.37
C THR A 192 10.78 3.52 -19.47
N ASP A 193 11.15 4.60 -18.79
CA ASP A 193 10.28 5.34 -17.85
C ASP A 193 8.91 5.71 -18.42
N GLN A 194 8.84 6.08 -19.70
CA GLN A 194 7.58 6.39 -20.38
C GLN A 194 6.63 5.19 -20.43
N VAL A 195 7.16 4.00 -20.73
CA VAL A 195 6.39 2.77 -20.80
C VAL A 195 5.97 2.32 -19.40
N SER A 196 6.85 2.48 -18.41
CA SER A 196 6.56 2.18 -17.01
C SER A 196 5.45 3.08 -16.45
N SER A 197 5.47 4.38 -16.77
CA SER A 197 4.43 5.34 -16.39
C SER A 197 3.08 4.99 -17.02
N PHE A 198 3.07 4.68 -18.32
CA PHE A 198 1.86 4.25 -19.01
C PHE A 198 1.29 2.94 -18.43
N ALA A 199 2.14 1.95 -18.19
CA ALA A 199 1.74 0.69 -17.57
C ALA A 199 1.13 0.91 -16.18
N SER A 200 1.73 1.78 -15.38
CA SER A 200 1.20 2.12 -14.06
C SER A 200 -0.18 2.78 -14.14
N ALA A 201 -0.36 3.72 -15.07
CA ALA A 201 -1.64 4.36 -15.30
C ALA A 201 -2.74 3.34 -15.66
N VAL A 202 -2.45 2.42 -16.59
CA VAL A 202 -3.40 1.35 -16.99
C VAL A 202 -3.73 0.44 -15.80
N ARG A 203 -2.72 0.01 -15.03
CA ARG A 203 -2.91 -0.80 -13.82
C ARG A 203 -3.83 -0.11 -12.81
N ASN A 204 -3.57 1.16 -12.52
CA ASN A 204 -4.31 1.93 -11.52
C ASN A 204 -5.76 2.15 -11.97
N VAL A 205 -6.00 2.43 -13.26
CA VAL A 205 -7.36 2.53 -13.83
C VAL A 205 -8.10 1.19 -13.76
N CYS A 206 -7.45 0.06 -14.07
CA CYS A 206 -8.05 -1.26 -13.96
C CYS A 206 -8.43 -1.57 -12.50
N ASN A 207 -7.53 -1.33 -11.55
CA ASN A 207 -7.78 -1.54 -10.13
C ASN A 207 -8.91 -0.64 -9.59
N ALA A 208 -8.94 0.63 -9.99
CA ALA A 208 -10.03 1.55 -9.63
C ALA A 208 -11.38 1.07 -10.18
N THR A 209 -11.40 0.65 -11.44
CA THR A 209 -12.61 0.13 -12.09
C THR A 209 -13.10 -1.15 -11.41
N LEU A 210 -12.19 -2.07 -11.07
CA LEU A 210 -12.52 -3.29 -10.31
C LEU A 210 -13.15 -2.95 -8.95
N SER A 211 -12.54 -2.02 -8.20
CA SER A 211 -13.06 -1.62 -6.89
C SER A 211 -14.44 -0.97 -6.98
N ILE A 212 -14.68 -0.14 -8.00
CA ILE A 212 -15.99 0.50 -8.23
C ILE A 212 -17.05 -0.55 -8.58
N ILE A 213 -16.77 -1.41 -9.56
CA ILE A 213 -17.72 -2.45 -10.00
C ILE A 213 -18.03 -3.39 -8.85
N PHE A 214 -17.02 -3.78 -8.09
CA PHE A 214 -17.22 -4.62 -6.91
C PHE A 214 -18.13 -3.93 -5.89
N THR A 215 -17.83 -2.67 -5.56
CA THR A 215 -18.60 -1.93 -4.55
C THR A 215 -20.05 -1.78 -4.98
N ILE A 216 -20.30 -1.41 -6.23
CA ILE A 216 -21.67 -1.33 -6.77
C ILE A 216 -22.36 -2.70 -6.67
N SER A 217 -21.67 -3.78 -7.06
CA SER A 217 -22.24 -5.14 -6.99
C SER A 217 -22.60 -5.54 -5.56
N LEU A 218 -21.73 -5.26 -4.59
CA LEU A 218 -22.00 -5.57 -3.17
C LEU A 218 -23.19 -4.77 -2.63
N PHE A 219 -23.31 -3.50 -3.00
CA PHE A 219 -24.46 -2.66 -2.63
C PHE A 219 -25.76 -3.15 -3.29
N LEU A 220 -25.73 -3.48 -4.58
CA LEU A 220 -26.89 -4.04 -5.28
C LEU A 220 -27.35 -5.34 -4.62
N TRP A 221 -26.40 -6.21 -4.27
CA TRP A 221 -26.72 -7.46 -3.58
C TRP A 221 -27.34 -7.22 -2.20
N GLY A 222 -26.71 -6.37 -1.38
CA GLY A 222 -27.14 -6.10 -0.01
C GLY A 222 -28.46 -5.37 0.12
N PHE A 223 -28.78 -4.46 -0.81
CA PHE A 223 -30.00 -3.63 -0.72
C PHE A 223 -31.14 -4.08 -1.64
N LEU A 224 -30.84 -4.65 -2.82
CA LEU A 224 -31.86 -4.96 -3.84
C LEU A 224 -32.11 -6.47 -4.00
N VAL A 225 -31.06 -7.28 -4.11
CA VAL A 225 -31.20 -8.71 -4.46
C VAL A 225 -31.64 -9.54 -3.26
N ASN A 226 -30.92 -9.46 -2.13
CA ASN A 226 -31.15 -10.36 -1.00
C ASN A 226 -31.27 -9.63 0.35
N ARG A 227 -32.03 -8.52 0.35
CA ARG A 227 -32.19 -7.61 1.50
C ARG A 227 -32.55 -8.31 2.82
N LYS A 228 -33.47 -9.28 2.79
CA LYS A 228 -33.93 -9.94 4.02
C LYS A 228 -32.85 -10.79 4.69
N GLN A 229 -32.00 -11.45 3.90
CA GLN A 229 -30.93 -12.30 4.42
C GLN A 229 -29.69 -11.45 4.76
N ALA A 230 -29.38 -10.45 3.94
CA ALA A 230 -28.24 -9.55 4.15
C ALA A 230 -28.32 -8.77 5.47
N TRP A 231 -29.53 -8.37 5.89
CA TRP A 231 -29.75 -7.53 7.08
C TRP A 231 -30.39 -8.27 8.26
N ARG A 232 -30.16 -9.59 8.35
CA ARG A 232 -30.62 -10.36 9.51
C ARG A 232 -29.83 -9.94 10.75
N MET A 233 -30.54 -9.60 11.83
CA MET A 233 -29.90 -9.20 13.09
C MET A 233 -29.41 -10.39 13.93
N ASP A 234 -29.85 -11.61 13.59
CA ASP A 234 -29.42 -12.82 14.26
C ASP A 234 -27.96 -13.16 13.93
N GLY A 235 -27.16 -13.41 14.97
CA GLY A 235 -25.78 -13.90 14.84
C GLY A 235 -24.75 -12.88 14.34
N GLY A 236 -25.05 -11.57 14.38
CA GLY A 236 -24.11 -10.51 13.99
C GLY A 236 -24.00 -10.26 12.48
N THR A 237 -24.78 -10.97 11.66
CA THR A 237 -24.75 -10.87 10.18
C THR A 237 -24.85 -9.43 9.69
N ALA A 238 -25.81 -8.65 10.20
CA ALA A 238 -25.98 -7.25 9.81
C ALA A 238 -24.78 -6.35 10.19
N ALA A 239 -24.11 -6.63 11.31
CA ALA A 239 -22.93 -5.86 11.74
C ALA A 239 -21.74 -6.14 10.81
N PHE A 240 -21.50 -7.41 10.49
CA PHE A 240 -20.48 -7.82 9.53
C PHE A 240 -20.75 -7.28 8.13
N GLY A 241 -21.99 -7.35 7.65
CA GLY A 241 -22.40 -6.76 6.37
C GLY A 241 -22.20 -5.24 6.31
N CYS A 242 -22.55 -4.51 7.38
CA CYS A 242 -22.30 -3.07 7.47
C CYS A 242 -20.80 -2.74 7.42
N ALA A 243 -19.98 -3.51 8.14
CA ALA A 243 -18.53 -3.36 8.12
C ALA A 243 -17.95 -3.65 6.72
N ALA A 244 -18.41 -4.71 6.04
CA ALA A 244 -17.98 -5.04 4.69
C ALA A 244 -18.36 -3.94 3.67
N LEU A 245 -19.57 -3.38 3.74
CA LEU A 245 -19.99 -2.27 2.88
C LEU A 245 -19.18 -1.00 3.15
N THR A 246 -18.87 -0.72 4.41
CA THR A 246 -18.04 0.43 4.79
C THR A 246 -16.62 0.28 4.26
N LEU A 247 -16.02 -0.91 4.41
CA LEU A 247 -14.70 -1.21 3.86
C LEU A 247 -14.68 -1.17 2.33
N ALA A 248 -15.76 -1.53 1.64
CA ALA A 248 -15.87 -1.43 0.19
C ALA A 248 -15.83 0.04 -0.28
N LEU A 249 -16.53 0.94 0.43
CA LEU A 249 -16.45 2.38 0.17
C LEU A 249 -15.04 2.93 0.45
N ILE A 250 -14.42 2.54 1.57
CA ILE A 250 -13.05 2.96 1.91
C ILE A 250 -12.07 2.47 0.85
N SER A 251 -12.11 1.18 0.47
CA SER A 251 -11.25 0.60 -0.57
C SER A 251 -11.37 1.38 -1.88
N THR A 252 -12.60 1.69 -2.29
CA THR A 252 -12.84 2.43 -3.54
C THR A 252 -12.33 3.85 -3.46
N ALA A 253 -12.57 4.55 -2.35
CA ALA A 253 -12.05 5.89 -2.13
C ALA A 253 -10.51 5.92 -2.15
N LEU A 254 -9.86 4.98 -1.46
CA LEU A 254 -8.40 4.86 -1.44
C LEU A 254 -7.83 4.55 -2.83
N THR A 255 -8.48 3.66 -3.58
CA THR A 255 -8.03 3.30 -4.93
C THR A 255 -8.17 4.47 -5.91
N ILE A 256 -9.27 5.24 -5.83
CA ILE A 256 -9.45 6.46 -6.64
C ILE A 256 -8.43 7.54 -6.25
N LEU A 257 -8.18 7.72 -4.94
CA LEU A 257 -7.20 8.68 -4.43
C LEU A 257 -5.77 8.34 -4.86
N TYR A 258 -5.45 7.06 -5.00
CA TYR A 258 -4.14 6.61 -5.43
C TYR A 258 -3.83 6.95 -6.89
N VAL A 259 -4.83 6.95 -7.80
CA VAL A 259 -4.62 7.20 -9.23
C VAL A 259 -3.84 8.49 -9.53
N PRO A 260 -4.24 9.68 -9.03
CA PRO A 260 -3.52 10.93 -9.32
C PRO A 260 -2.27 11.15 -8.47
N ARG A 261 -2.07 10.38 -7.38
CA ARG A 261 -1.04 10.64 -6.35
C ARG A 261 -0.19 9.41 -6.05
N GLU A 262 0.03 8.57 -7.06
CA GLU A 262 0.83 7.34 -6.90
C GLU A 262 2.21 7.62 -6.30
N GLU A 263 2.87 8.68 -6.79
CA GLU A 263 4.22 9.04 -6.36
C GLU A 263 4.27 9.63 -4.93
N GLU A 264 3.15 10.12 -4.41
CA GLU A 264 3.09 10.70 -3.06
C GLU A 264 2.91 9.64 -1.98
N TYR A 265 2.30 8.49 -2.32
CA TYR A 265 1.85 7.48 -1.37
C TYR A 265 2.40 6.08 -1.64
N ILE A 266 3.70 5.89 -1.40
CA ILE A 266 4.40 4.60 -1.62
C ILE A 266 3.82 3.46 -0.73
N TRP A 267 3.31 3.79 0.45
CA TRP A 267 2.75 2.82 1.42
C TRP A 267 1.27 2.47 1.16
N LEU A 268 0.57 3.25 0.33
CA LEU A 268 -0.88 3.13 0.14
C LEU A 268 -1.34 1.83 -0.54
N PRO A 269 -0.61 1.25 -1.53
CA PRO A 269 -1.00 -0.03 -2.12
C PRO A 269 -1.16 -1.15 -1.08
N GLY A 270 -0.25 -1.24 -0.10
CA GLY A 270 -0.35 -2.21 0.99
C GLY A 270 -1.60 -2.03 1.84
N LEU A 271 -1.98 -0.78 2.11
CA LEU A 271 -3.21 -0.48 2.84
C LEU A 271 -4.47 -0.85 2.03
N ILE A 272 -4.52 -0.50 0.75
CA ILE A 272 -5.64 -0.88 -0.14
C ILE A 272 -5.81 -2.40 -0.14
N TRP A 273 -4.73 -3.14 -0.34
CA TRP A 273 -4.71 -4.60 -0.31
C TRP A 273 -5.18 -5.18 1.02
N ALA A 274 -4.73 -4.63 2.14
CA ALA A 274 -5.18 -5.05 3.47
C ALA A 274 -6.69 -4.79 3.67
N VAL A 275 -7.18 -3.62 3.27
CA VAL A 275 -8.61 -3.26 3.37
C VAL A 275 -9.46 -4.22 2.54
N ILE A 276 -9.06 -4.55 1.32
CA ILE A 276 -9.79 -5.49 0.46
C ILE A 276 -9.84 -6.89 1.08
N LEU A 277 -8.73 -7.38 1.64
CA LEU A 277 -8.67 -8.68 2.30
C LEU A 277 -9.55 -8.75 3.56
N TRP A 278 -9.56 -7.68 4.36
CA TRP A 278 -10.47 -7.53 5.49
C TRP A 278 -11.94 -7.49 5.05
N GLN A 279 -12.23 -6.78 3.97
CA GLN A 279 -13.56 -6.69 3.41
C GLN A 279 -14.09 -8.05 2.93
N SER A 280 -13.21 -8.89 2.37
CA SER A 280 -13.55 -10.27 1.98
C SER A 280 -13.68 -11.24 3.17
N PHE A 281 -13.12 -10.91 4.34
CA PHE A 281 -13.27 -11.71 5.56
C PHE A 281 -14.58 -11.41 6.27
N LEU A 282 -14.97 -10.14 6.31
CA LEU A 282 -16.20 -9.70 6.98
C LEU A 282 -17.45 -9.93 6.12
N GLY A 283 -17.32 -9.92 4.80
CA GLY A 283 -18.41 -10.19 3.86
C GLY A 283 -18.72 -11.67 3.74
#